data_AF-A0A2T7GA37-F1
#
_entry.id   AF-A0A2T7GA37-F1
#
_cell.length_a   1.000
_cell.length_b   1.000
_cell.length_c   1.000
_cell.angle_alpha   90.00
_cell.angle_beta   90.00
_cell.angle_gamma   90.00
#
_symmetry.space_group_name_H-M   'P 1'
#
loop_
_entity.id
_entity.type
_entity.pdbx_description
1 polymer ?
#
loop_
_entity_poly.entity_id
_entity_poly.type
_entity_poly.pdbx_seq_one_letter_code
_entity_poly.pdbx_strand_id
1 'polypeptide(L)'
;MIIYGLKTCDTCRKAAKALPGAVLRDVREAAVPQPILRAAHQQFGAALVNTRSTTWRTIPEDSRGGDPLELIAQYPAVMKRPLIDAGGTFYLGWGKDVQAALL
;
A
#
# COMPACT_ATOMS: atom_id res chain seq x y z
N MET A 1 -8.47 7.00 -10.31
CA MET A 1 -7.31 6.64 -9.48
C MET A 1 -7.78 5.86 -8.26
N ILE A 2 -7.07 4.81 -7.86
CA ILE A 2 -7.42 4.03 -6.66
C ILE A 2 -6.27 4.15 -5.67
N ILE A 3 -6.59 4.40 -4.40
CA ILE A 3 -5.63 4.42 -3.31
C ILE A 3 -5.92 3.22 -2.42
N TYR A 4 -5.00 2.27 -2.35
CA TYR A 4 -5.03 1.16 -1.41
C TYR A 4 -4.32 1.59 -0.13
N GLY A 5 -5.02 1.51 0.99
CA GLY A 5 -4.48 1.97 2.26
C GLY A 5 -5.41 1.62 3.42
N LEU A 6 -5.36 2.42 4.48
CA LEU A 6 -6.30 2.33 5.59
C LEU A 6 -7.06 3.66 5.70
N LYS A 7 -8.36 3.62 6.01
CA LYS A 7 -9.14 4.84 6.32
C LYS A 7 -8.56 5.59 7.52
N THR A 8 -7.96 4.87 8.47
CA THR A 8 -7.30 5.44 9.64
C THR A 8 -5.88 5.97 9.37
N CYS A 9 -5.32 5.78 8.17
CA CYS A 9 -3.97 6.24 7.86
C CYS A 9 -3.96 7.70 7.38
N ASP A 10 -3.27 8.58 8.12
CA ASP A 10 -3.23 10.02 7.83
C ASP A 10 -2.69 10.33 6.43
N THR A 11 -1.62 9.65 6.00
CA THR A 11 -1.04 9.85 4.66
C THR A 11 -1.99 9.40 3.55
N CYS A 12 -2.76 8.33 3.77
CA CYS A 12 -3.79 7.88 2.82
C CYS A 12 -4.92 8.91 2.70
N ARG A 13 -5.39 9.47 3.83
CA ARG A 13 -6.41 10.52 3.81
C ARG A 13 -5.93 11.81 3.15
N LYS A 14 -4.67 12.21 3.40
CA LYS A 14 -4.03 13.36 2.74
C LYS A 14 -3.94 13.15 1.22
N ALA A 15 -3.49 11.97 0.78
CA ALA A 15 -3.43 11.62 -0.64
C ALA A 15 -4.82 11.67 -1.30
N ALA A 16 -5.82 11.03 -0.69
CA ALA A 16 -7.19 11.02 -1.22
C ALA A 16 -7.81 12.43 -1.30
N LYS A 17 -7.50 13.31 -0.33
CA LYS A 17 -7.95 14.71 -0.35
C LYS A 17 -7.26 15.52 -1.45
N ALA A 18 -5.98 15.26 -1.70
CA ALA A 18 -5.18 16.00 -2.66
C ALA A 18 -5.41 15.56 -4.12
N LEU A 19 -5.99 14.37 -4.33
CA LEU A 19 -6.22 13.76 -5.63
C LEU A 19 -7.74 13.67 -5.92
N PRO A 20 -8.34 14.68 -6.57
CA PRO A 20 -9.77 14.68 -6.87
C PRO A 20 -10.19 13.42 -7.65
N GLY A 21 -11.27 12.78 -7.21
CA GLY A 21 -11.79 11.56 -7.84
C GLY A 21 -11.01 10.28 -7.51
N ALA A 22 -9.98 10.34 -6.65
CA ALA A 22 -9.34 9.14 -6.14
C ALA A 22 -10.25 8.40 -5.13
N VAL A 23 -10.32 7.07 -5.25
CA VAL A 23 -11.09 6.22 -4.33
C VAL A 23 -10.16 5.55 -3.34
N LEU A 24 -10.30 5.84 -2.05
CA LEU A 24 -9.58 5.15 -0.97
C LEU A 24 -10.26 3.82 -0.62
N ARG A 25 -9.56 2.70 -0.85
CA ARG A 25 -9.98 1.35 -0.47
C ARG A 25 -9.20 0.89 0.77
N ASP A 26 -9.93 0.58 1.85
CA ASP A 26 -9.33 0.02 3.06
C ASP A 26 -8.98 -1.45 2.82
N VAL A 27 -7.69 -1.78 2.89
CA VAL A 27 -7.21 -3.14 2.57
C VAL A 27 -7.63 -4.20 3.59
N ARG A 28 -8.13 -3.79 4.78
CA ARG A 28 -8.69 -4.71 5.77
C ARG A 28 -10.14 -5.08 5.45
N GLU A 29 -10.86 -4.19 4.77
CA GLU A 29 -12.25 -4.41 4.37
C GLU A 29 -12.33 -5.11 3.02
N ALA A 30 -11.46 -4.71 2.08
CA ALA A 30 -11.37 -5.29 0.75
C ALA A 30 -9.89 -5.45 0.36
N ALA A 31 -9.46 -6.71 0.25
CA ALA A 31 -8.10 -7.04 -0.14
C ALA A 31 -7.72 -6.40 -1.48
N VAL A 32 -6.43 -6.08 -1.64
CA VAL A 32 -5.90 -5.61 -2.93
C VAL A 32 -6.03 -6.74 -3.94
N PRO A 33 -6.60 -6.50 -5.13
CA PRO A 33 -6.69 -7.51 -6.18
C PRO A 33 -5.30 -8.08 -6.50
N GLN A 34 -5.18 -9.40 -6.57
CA GLN A 34 -3.89 -10.05 -6.79
C GLN A 34 -3.11 -9.55 -8.02
N PRO A 35 -3.73 -9.27 -9.19
CA PRO A 35 -3.01 -8.70 -10.33
C PRO A 35 -2.37 -7.35 -10.01
N ILE A 36 -3.07 -6.48 -9.27
CA ILE A 36 -2.58 -5.17 -8.84
C ILE A 36 -1.42 -5.34 -7.86
N LEU A 37 -1.58 -6.22 -6.87
CA LEU A 37 -0.53 -6.45 -5.87
C LEU A 37 0.74 -7.05 -6.49
N ARG A 38 0.59 -7.98 -7.45
CA ARG A 38 1.71 -8.52 -8.23
C ARG A 38 2.42 -7.44 -9.04
N ALA A 39 1.68 -6.59 -9.75
CA ALA A 39 2.27 -5.52 -10.55
C ALA A 39 2.99 -4.49 -9.67
N ALA A 40 2.39 -4.11 -8.53
CA ALA A 40 3.03 -3.25 -7.55
C ALA A 40 4.30 -3.90 -6.96
N HIS A 41 4.28 -5.21 -6.71
CA HIS A 41 5.46 -5.93 -6.23
C HIS A 41 6.57 -6.04 -7.28
N GLN A 42 6.23 -6.20 -8.56
CA GLN A 42 7.22 -6.14 -9.64
C GLN A 42 7.94 -4.78 -9.68
N GLN A 43 7.25 -3.69 -9.32
CA GLN A 43 7.83 -2.35 -9.31
C GLN A 43 8.59 -2.01 -8.01
N PHE A 44 8.06 -2.42 -6.84
CA PHE A 44 8.59 -1.99 -5.55
C PHE A 44 9.29 -3.09 -4.73
N GLY A 45 9.13 -4.36 -5.11
CA GLY A 45 9.64 -5.51 -4.39
C GLY A 45 9.28 -5.49 -2.91
N ALA A 46 10.28 -5.78 -2.06
CA ALA A 46 10.12 -5.80 -0.61
C ALA A 46 9.69 -4.46 0.01
N ALA A 47 9.86 -3.32 -0.69
CA ALA A 47 9.41 -2.02 -0.18
C ALA A 47 7.89 -1.95 -0.02
N LEU A 48 7.13 -2.85 -0.67
CA LEU A 48 5.69 -2.98 -0.54
C LEU A 48 5.25 -3.41 0.87
N VAL A 49 6.17 -3.95 1.69
CA VAL A 49 5.92 -4.31 3.09
C VAL A 49 6.41 -3.20 4.02
N ASN A 50 5.55 -2.76 4.94
CA ASN A 50 5.89 -1.76 5.94
C ASN A 50 6.46 -2.42 7.20
N THR A 51 7.77 -2.62 7.22
CA THR A 51 8.52 -3.14 8.36
C THR A 51 8.51 -2.24 9.61
N ARG A 52 7.97 -1.02 9.50
CA ARG A 52 7.81 -0.08 10.62
C ARG A 52 6.39 -0.06 11.19
N SER A 53 5.46 -0.81 10.60
CA SER A 53 4.06 -0.84 11.03
C SER A 53 3.87 -1.61 12.34
N THR A 54 2.79 -1.31 13.06
CA THR A 54 2.39 -2.12 14.23
C THR A 54 2.07 -3.55 13.83
N THR A 55 1.43 -3.76 12.68
CA THR A 55 1.17 -5.09 12.11
C THR A 55 2.45 -5.88 11.90
N TRP A 56 3.52 -5.27 11.39
CA TRP A 56 4.81 -5.96 11.25
C TRP A 56 5.34 -6.48 12.59
N ARG A 57 5.20 -5.68 13.65
CA ARG A 57 5.65 -6.07 14.99
C ARG A 57 4.87 -7.26 15.56
N THR A 58 3.63 -7.50 15.10
CA THR A 58 2.83 -8.67 15.51
C THR A 58 3.11 -9.91 14.68
N ILE A 59 3.81 -9.81 13.54
CA ILE A 59 4.18 -10.96 12.72
C ILE A 59 5.33 -11.72 13.41
N PRO A 60 5.22 -13.06 13.55
CA PRO A 60 6.31 -13.91 14.05
C PRO A 60 7.62 -13.70 13.28
N GLU A 61 8.76 -13.76 13.98
CA GLU A 61 10.06 -13.43 13.38
C GLU A 61 10.43 -14.36 12.22
N ASP A 62 10.17 -15.65 12.36
CA ASP A 62 10.35 -16.69 11.34
C ASP A 62 9.56 -16.41 10.05
N SER A 63 8.42 -15.74 10.18
CA SER A 63 7.52 -15.43 9.07
C SER A 63 7.93 -14.14 8.33
N ARG A 64 8.71 -13.25 8.95
CA ARG A 64 9.06 -11.93 8.39
C ARG A 64 9.94 -12.00 7.14
N GLY A 65 10.66 -13.10 6.94
CA GLY A 65 11.49 -13.34 5.75
C GLY A 65 10.73 -13.91 4.54
N GLY A 66 9.43 -14.16 4.67
CA GLY A 66 8.60 -14.77 3.64
C GLY A 66 8.31 -13.86 2.44
N ASP A 67 7.57 -14.40 1.46
CA ASP A 67 7.19 -13.67 0.26
C ASP A 67 6.32 -12.44 0.61
N PRO A 68 6.64 -11.23 0.09
CA PRO A 68 5.87 -10.03 0.37
C PRO A 68 4.38 -10.12 0.01
N LEU A 69 4.01 -10.83 -1.05
CA LEU A 69 2.61 -10.98 -1.45
C LEU A 69 1.87 -11.88 -0.48
N GLU A 70 2.49 -12.98 -0.04
CA GLU A 70 1.94 -13.87 0.98
C GLU A 70 1.75 -13.14 2.32
N LEU A 71 2.76 -12.36 2.74
CA LEU A 71 2.67 -11.56 3.96
C LEU A 71 1.54 -10.53 3.90
N ILE A 72 1.36 -9.87 2.75
CA ILE A 72 0.28 -8.89 2.59
C ILE A 72 -1.08 -9.59 2.48
N ALA A 73 -1.18 -10.76 1.86
CA ALA A 73 -2.42 -11.53 1.80
C ALA A 73 -2.86 -11.99 3.19
N GLN A 74 -1.92 -12.45 4.03
CA GLN A 74 -2.19 -12.90 5.39
C GLN A 74 -2.39 -11.74 6.37
N TYR A 75 -1.63 -10.65 6.20
CA TYR A 75 -1.66 -9.47 7.05
C TYR A 75 -1.86 -8.18 6.23
N PRO A 76 -3.07 -7.88 5.70
CA PRO A 76 -3.28 -6.77 4.77
C PRO A 76 -2.77 -5.40 5.26
N ALA A 77 -2.88 -5.15 6.57
CA ALA A 77 -2.41 -3.90 7.19
C ALA A 77 -0.87 -3.75 7.25
N VAL A 78 -0.10 -4.80 6.90
CA VAL A 78 1.37 -4.74 6.77
C VAL A 78 1.80 -4.08 5.46
N MET A 79 0.91 -3.99 4.47
CA MET A 79 1.19 -3.31 3.21
C MET A 79 1.61 -1.85 3.46
N LYS A 80 2.69 -1.43 2.80
CA LYS A 80 3.11 -0.04 2.77
C LYS A 80 2.06 0.79 2.05
N ARG A 81 1.74 1.92 2.69
CA ARG A 81 0.56 2.72 2.37
C ARG A 81 0.89 4.22 2.36
N PRO A 82 0.21 5.00 1.51
CA PRO A 82 -0.70 4.55 0.45
C PRO A 82 0.04 3.81 -0.68
N LEU A 83 -0.59 2.80 -1.28
CA LEU A 83 -0.25 2.32 -2.63
C LEU A 83 -1.28 2.94 -3.58
N ILE A 84 -0.82 3.68 -4.59
CA ILE A 84 -1.68 4.46 -5.48
C ILE A 84 -1.58 3.85 -6.88
N ASP A 85 -2.72 3.46 -7.43
CA ASP A 85 -2.90 3.07 -8.83
C ASP A 85 -3.46 4.26 -9.62
N ALA A 86 -2.59 4.82 -10.47
CA ALA A 86 -2.90 5.91 -11.38
C ALA A 86 -3.04 5.40 -12.83
N GLY A 87 -3.93 4.43 -13.04
CA GLY A 87 -4.21 3.91 -14.39
C GLY A 87 -3.13 2.95 -14.88
N GLY A 88 -2.61 2.11 -13.99
CA GLY A 88 -1.55 1.13 -14.29
C GLY A 88 -0.14 1.58 -13.90
N THR A 89 0.06 2.87 -13.63
CA THR A 89 1.30 3.38 -13.00
C THR A 89 1.12 3.40 -11.49
N PHE A 90 2.02 2.72 -10.77
CA PHE A 90 1.96 2.66 -9.31
C PHE A 90 2.89 3.67 -8.64
N TYR A 91 2.42 4.20 -7.51
CA TYR A 91 3.19 5.04 -6.59
C TYR A 91 3.06 4.51 -5.16
N LEU A 92 4.13 4.62 -4.38
CA LEU A 92 4.18 4.09 -3.02
C LEU A 92 4.54 5.18 -2.01
N GLY A 93 3.66 5.37 -1.03
CA GLY A 93 3.77 6.43 -0.05
C GLY A 93 3.17 7.76 -0.53
N TRP A 94 3.39 8.81 0.25
CA TRP A 94 2.92 10.17 -0.06
C TRP A 94 4.03 11.19 0.19
N GLY A 95 5.23 10.90 -0.34
CA GLY A 95 6.41 11.75 -0.27
C GLY A 95 6.36 12.91 -1.27
N LYS A 96 7.39 13.77 -1.25
CA LYS A 96 7.49 14.92 -2.17
C LYS A 96 7.61 14.48 -3.64
N ASP A 97 8.32 13.38 -3.87
CA ASP A 97 8.47 12.71 -5.15
C ASP A 97 7.13 12.25 -5.73
N VAL A 98 6.31 11.55 -4.92
CA VAL A 98 4.98 11.09 -5.33
C VAL A 98 4.04 12.27 -5.55
N GLN A 99 4.11 13.29 -4.70
CA GLN A 99 3.31 14.51 -4.86
C GLN A 99 3.68 15.27 -6.15
N ALA A 100 4.96 15.40 -6.47
CA ALA A 100 5.41 16.07 -7.69
C ALA A 100 4.98 15.33 -8.98
N ALA A 101 4.75 14.02 -8.89
CA ALA A 101 4.31 13.22 -10.04
C ALA A 101 2.78 13.19 -10.21
N LEU A 102 2.00 13.46 -9.16
CA LEU A 102 0.55 13.22 -9.14
C LEU A 102 -0.29 14.50 -8.95
N LEU A 103 0.31 15.62 -8.57
CA LEU A 103 -0.34 16.93 -8.44
C LEU A 103 0.01 17.81 -9.63
#